data_AF-X1HED0-F1
#
_entry.id   AF-X1HED0-F1
#
_cell.length_a   1.000
_cell.length_b   1.000
_cell.length_c   1.000
_cell.angle_alpha   90.00
_cell.angle_beta   90.00
_cell.angle_gamma   90.00
#
_symmetry.space_group_name_H-M   'P 1'
#
loop_
_entity.id
_entity.type
_entity.pdbx_description
1 polymer ?
#
loop_
_entity_poly.entity_id
_entity_poly.type
_entity_poly.pdbx_seq_one_letter_code
_entity_poly.pdbx_strand_id
1 'polypeptide(L)' 'LGKQVMYEPDQFPGAIYRMKEPKCVFLLFSNGKIVCVGTKREEDIPKAVENMITILDNAEVLIRKEG' A
#
# COMPACT_ATOMS: atom_id res chain seq x y z
N LEU A 1 0.77 1.36 -11.92
CA LEU A 1 1.21 0.48 -10.81
C LEU A 1 2.42 -0.40 -11.13
N GLY A 2 2.48 -1.06 -12.30
CA GLY A 2 3.29 -2.26 -12.53
C GLY A 2 4.81 -2.25 -12.26
N LYS A 3 5.50 -1.09 -12.19
CA LYS A 3 6.94 -1.07 -11.83
C LYS A 3 7.22 -1.02 -10.32
N GLN A 4 6.22 -0.74 -9.49
CA GLN A 4 6.40 -0.52 -8.05
C GLN A 4 5.73 -1.59 -7.17
N VAL A 5 4.94 -2.48 -7.79
CA VAL A 5 4.21 -3.57 -7.12
C VAL A 5 4.89 -4.90 -7.41
N MET A 6 5.05 -5.72 -6.37
CA MET A 6 5.39 -7.14 -6.49
C MET A 6 4.27 -7.96 -5.84
N TYR A 7 3.74 -8.96 -6.54
CA TYR A 7 2.72 -9.86 -6.03
C TYR A 7 2.97 -11.27 -6.54
N GLU A 8 3.49 -12.12 -5.67
CA GLU A 8 3.80 -13.53 -5.91
C GLU A 8 3.20 -14.33 -4.74
N PRO A 9 1.89 -14.65 -4.76
CA PRO A 9 1.18 -15.20 -3.60
C PRO A 9 1.75 -16.53 -3.08
N ASP A 10 2.39 -17.32 -3.94
CA ASP A 10 3.08 -18.56 -3.58
C ASP A 10 4.35 -18.30 -2.75
N GLN A 11 4.93 -17.10 -2.83
CA GLN A 11 6.13 -16.68 -2.08
C GLN A 11 5.76 -15.79 -0.88
N PHE A 12 4.77 -14.93 -1.02
CA PHE A 12 4.32 -14.02 0.04
C PHE A 12 2.84 -13.67 -0.12
N PRO A 13 2.00 -13.79 0.94
CA PRO A 13 0.55 -13.66 0.83
C PRO A 13 0.02 -12.24 0.58
N GLY A 14 0.89 -11.23 0.52
CA GLY A 14 0.49 -9.83 0.30
C GLY A 14 1.13 -9.23 -0.96
N ALA A 15 0.58 -8.11 -1.44
CA ALA A 15 1.24 -7.30 -2.45
C ALA A 15 2.23 -6.35 -1.76
N ILE A 16 3.43 -6.22 -2.33
CA ILE A 16 4.47 -5.31 -1.85
C ILE A 16 4.51 -4.09 -2.76
N TYR A 17 4.22 -2.91 -2.24
CA TYR A 17 4.31 -1.64 -2.98
C TYR A 17 5.45 -0.77 -2.43
N ARG A 18 6.36 -0.31 -3.29
CA ARG A 18 7.47 0.59 -2.90
C ARG A 18 7.15 2.04 -3.27
N MET A 19 6.84 2.87 -2.27
CA MET A 19 6.58 4.30 -2.46
C MET A 19 7.88 5.10 -2.43
N LYS A 20 8.01 6.05 -3.36
CA LYS A 20 9.20 6.92 -3.44
C LYS A 20 9.10 8.13 -2.51
N GLU A 21 7.93 8.74 -2.41
CA GLU A 21 7.70 9.97 -1.67
C GLU A 21 6.31 9.97 -1.01
N PRO A 22 6.23 9.95 0.34
CA PRO A 22 7.33 9.68 1.28
C PRO A 22 7.93 8.28 1.05
N LYS A 23 9.24 8.13 1.28
CA LYS A 23 9.94 6.87 1.05
C LYS A 23 9.50 5.81 2.07
N CYS A 24 8.78 4.80 1.61
CA CYS A 24 8.31 3.69 2.45
C CYS A 24 7.92 2.46 1.59
N VAL A 25 7.61 1.36 2.26
CA VAL A 25 7.12 0.13 1.65
C VAL A 25 5.80 -0.26 2.31
N PHE A 26 4.81 -0.61 1.48
CA PHE A 26 3.53 -1.13 1.91
C PHE A 26 3.44 -2.63 1.67
N LEU A 27 2.94 -3.36 2.66
CA LEU A 27 2.45 -4.73 2.52
C LEU A 27 0.93 -4.69 2.57
N LEU A 28 0.29 -5.10 1.49
CA LEU A 28 -1.16 -5.04 1.29
C LEU A 28 -1.73 -6.46 1.32
N PHE A 29 -2.66 -6.73 2.22
CA PHE A 29 -3.29 -8.05 2.36
C PHE A 29 -4.71 -8.04 1.80
N SER A 30 -5.17 -9.17 1.28
CA SER A 30 -6.51 -9.33 0.67
C SER A 30 -7.66 -9.05 1.64
N ASN A 31 -7.43 -9.12 2.94
CA ASN A 31 -8.41 -8.79 3.98
C ASN A 31 -8.47 -7.29 4.31
N GLY A 32 -7.77 -6.44 3.57
CA GLY A 32 -7.74 -4.98 3.78
C GLY A 32 -6.74 -4.52 4.84
N LYS A 33 -5.99 -5.42 5.49
CA LYS A 33 -4.89 -5.02 6.37
C LYS A 33 -3.75 -4.40 5.54
N ILE A 34 -3.16 -3.35 6.09
CA ILE A 34 -2.03 -2.64 5.50
C ILE A 34 -0.93 -2.53 6.54
N VAL A 35 0.31 -2.81 6.13
CA VAL A 35 1.51 -2.55 6.92
C VAL A 35 2.36 -1.54 6.17
N CYS A 36 2.68 -0.41 6.81
CA CYS A 36 3.58 0.62 6.29
C CYS A 36 4.89 0.56 7.07
N VAL A 37 6.02 0.42 6.36
CA VAL A 37 7.36 0.34 6.98
C VAL A 37 8.38 1.19 6.22
N GLY A 38 9.45 1.57 6.92
CA GLY A 38 10.60 2.25 6.33
C GLY A 38 10.48 3.77 6.23
N THR A 39 9.42 4.36 6.80
CA THR A 39 9.37 5.80 7.07
C THR A 39 10.44 6.17 8.13
N LYS A 40 11.01 7.38 8.03
CA LYS A 40 12.01 7.89 8.99
C LYS A 40 11.40 8.78 10.07
N ARG A 41 10.25 9.39 9.77
CA ARG A 41 9.56 10.34 10.63
C ARG A 41 8.11 9.92 10.74
N GLU A 42 7.53 10.06 11.92
CA GLU A 42 6.14 9.67 12.18
C GLU A 42 5.15 10.53 11.36
N GLU A 43 5.48 11.81 11.16
CA GLU A 43 4.71 12.75 10.36
C GLU A 43 4.54 12.35 8.88
N ASP A 44 5.40 11.46 8.36
CA ASP A 44 5.30 10.96 6.98
C ASP A 44 4.21 9.89 6.86
N ILE A 45 3.82 9.23 7.96
CA ILE A 45 2.92 8.09 7.95
C ILE A 45 1.53 8.48 7.42
N PRO A 46 0.87 9.54 7.91
CA PRO A 46 -0.45 9.94 7.41
C PRO A 46 -0.44 10.21 5.91
N LYS A 47 0.57 10.94 5.43
CA LYS A 47 0.74 11.27 4.00
C LYS A 47 0.99 10.02 3.14
N ALA A 48 1.79 9.09 3.65
CA ALA A 48 2.04 7.82 2.97
C ALA A 48 0.74 7.01 2.80
N VAL A 49 -0.05 6.92 3.88
CA VAL A 49 -1.31 6.17 3.88
C VAL A 49 -2.33 6.82 2.96
N GLU A 50 -2.47 8.15 2.98
CA GLU A 50 -3.34 8.88 2.06
C GLU A 50 -2.97 8.62 0.60
N ASN A 51 -1.68 8.78 0.26
CA ASN A 51 -1.17 8.46 -1.08
C ASN A 51 -1.50 7.02 -1.49
N MET A 52 -1.36 6.06 -0.56
CA MET A 52 -1.67 4.65 -0.83
C MET A 52 -3.16 4.44 -1.12
N ILE A 53 -4.04 5.05 -0.34
CA ILE A 53 -5.50 4.99 -0.56
C ILE A 53 -5.84 5.56 -1.93
N THR A 54 -5.31 6.74 -2.29
CA THR A 54 -5.51 7.35 -3.61
C THR A 54 -5.02 6.44 -4.74
N ILE A 55 -3.89 5.77 -4.57
CA ILE A 55 -3.36 4.82 -5.56
C ILE A 55 -4.30 3.63 -5.75
N LEU A 56 -4.84 3.06 -4.65
CA LEU A 56 -5.76 1.93 -4.71
C LEU A 56 -7.11 2.32 -5.33
N ASP A 57 -7.61 3.52 -5.01
CA ASP A 57 -8.85 4.08 -5.55
C ASP A 57 -8.73 4.33 -7.05
N ASN A 58 -7.66 5.01 -7.49
CA ASN A 58 -7.38 5.28 -8.91
C ASN A 58 -7.11 4.03 -9.75
N ALA A 59 -6.72 2.94 -9.10
CA ALA A 59 -6.51 1.65 -9.73
C ALA A 59 -7.78 0.79 -9.73
N GLU A 60 -8.89 1.30 -9.20
CA GLU A 60 -10.20 0.62 -9.15
C GLU A 60 -10.15 -0.73 -8.40
N VAL A 61 -9.23 -0.85 -7.43
CA VAL A 61 -9.06 -2.06 -6.59
C VAL A 61 -9.50 -1.85 -5.15
N LEU A 62 -9.80 -0.61 -4.76
CA LEU A 62 -10.30 -0.29 -3.43
C LEU A 62 -11.81 -0.55 -3.35
N ILE A 63 -12.20 -1.66 -2.72
CA ILE A 63 -13.60 -1.98 -2.44
C ILE A 63 -13.96 -1.43 -1.07
N ARG A 64 -14.91 -0.50 -1.02
CA ARG A 64 -15.49 -0.01 0.23
C ARG A 64 -16.73 -0.85 0.54
N LYS A 65 -16.78 -1.48 1.72
CA LYS A 65 -18.03 -2.06 2.20
C LYS A 65 -19.01 -0.93 2.49
N GLU A 66 -20.19 -0.99 1.89
CA GLU A 66 -21.33 -0.23 2.39
C GLU A 66 -21.70 -0.80 3.76
N GLY A 67 -21.91 0.10 4.72
CA GLY A 67 -22.28 -0.22 6.10
C GLY A 67 -23.75 -0.57 6.23
#